data_AF-A0A8J9V2M4-F1
#
_entry.id   AF-A0A8J9V2M4-F1
#
_cell.length_a   1.000
_cell.length_b   1.000
_cell.length_c   1.000
_cell.angle_alpha   90.00
_cell.angle_beta   90.00
_cell.angle_gamma   90.00
#
_symmetry.space_group_name_H-M   'P 1'
#
loop_
_entity.id
_entity.type
_entity.pdbx_description
1 polymer ?
#
loop_
_entity_poly.entity_id
_entity_poly.type
_entity_poly.pdbx_seq_one_letter_code
_entity_poly.pdbx_strand_id
1 'polypeptide(L)'
;MYIVGHTTNILFPALFFAVTLKLFNEQLDGLETTILFISFHEAVGETIALSVSSPRHLQTLGLIQRSVDDTAHDINYLFTQAMDKLAFLPFALVMDKWRWDVFNGDIRKEQYNCHWWRLREQYEGIKPPVLRSELDFDPGSKYHIPANIPYIRLVN
;
A
#
# COMPACT_ATOMS: atom_id res chain seq x y z
N MET A 1 -19.58 -43.58 -10.57
CA MET A 1 -18.28 -44.18 -10.20
C MET A 1 -17.22 -43.65 -11.16
N TYR A 2 -16.34 -42.76 -10.66
CA TYR A 2 -14.98 -42.36 -11.10
C TYR A 2 -14.66 -42.21 -12.62
N ILE A 3 -14.41 -40.99 -13.14
CA ILE A 3 -13.14 -40.19 -13.20
C ILE A 3 -12.05 -40.79 -14.11
N VAL A 4 -11.63 -40.05 -15.15
CA VAL A 4 -10.26 -39.68 -15.63
C VAL A 4 -10.46 -38.94 -16.98
N GLY A 5 -9.82 -37.82 -17.35
CA GLY A 5 -8.76 -37.03 -16.73
C GLY A 5 -8.56 -35.72 -17.52
N HIS A 6 -8.42 -34.62 -16.79
CA HIS A 6 -8.20 -33.26 -17.26
C HIS A 6 -6.91 -32.79 -16.57
N THR A 7 -5.74 -33.07 -17.15
CA THR A 7 -4.44 -32.84 -16.49
C THR A 7 -3.37 -32.21 -17.38
N THR A 8 -3.74 -31.52 -18.46
CA THR A 8 -2.75 -30.91 -19.37
C THR A 8 -2.61 -29.39 -19.29
N ASN A 9 -3.42 -28.66 -18.52
CA ASN A 9 -3.42 -27.18 -18.56
C ASN A 9 -2.87 -26.44 -17.32
N ILE A 10 -2.30 -27.14 -16.33
CA ILE A 10 -1.78 -26.50 -15.10
C ILE A 10 -0.24 -26.48 -15.07
N LEU A 11 0.42 -27.30 -15.89
CA LEU A 11 1.89 -27.40 -15.93
C LEU A 11 2.55 -26.23 -16.66
N PHE A 12 1.90 -25.63 -17.66
CA PHE A 12 2.49 -24.52 -18.44
C PHE A 12 2.60 -23.21 -17.62
N PRO A 13 1.58 -22.79 -16.85
CA PRO A 13 1.70 -21.62 -15.97
C PRO A 13 2.66 -21.88 -14.80
N ALA A 14 2.67 -23.10 -14.25
CA ALA A 14 3.54 -23.45 -13.12
C ALA A 14 5.02 -23.51 -13.53
N LEU A 15 5.32 -24.03 -14.73
CA LEU A 15 6.68 -24.06 -15.26
C LEU A 15 7.13 -22.66 -15.70
N PHE A 16 6.23 -21.85 -16.29
CA PHE A 16 6.51 -20.45 -16.59
C PHE A 16 6.78 -19.66 -15.29
N PHE A 17 5.97 -19.84 -14.25
CA PHE A 17 6.18 -19.23 -12.94
C PHE A 17 7.50 -19.69 -12.31
N ALA A 18 7.80 -20.99 -12.32
CA ALA A 18 9.04 -21.53 -11.76
C ALA A 18 10.30 -21.08 -12.53
N VAL A 19 10.24 -20.99 -13.86
CA VAL A 19 11.35 -20.49 -14.69
C VAL A 19 11.52 -18.98 -14.52
N THR A 20 10.42 -18.22 -14.42
CA THR A 20 10.48 -16.79 -14.11
C THR A 20 11.04 -16.57 -12.71
N LEU A 21 10.61 -17.34 -11.71
CA LEU A 21 11.15 -17.28 -10.34
C LEU A 21 12.64 -17.62 -10.30
N LYS A 22 13.07 -18.62 -11.08
CA LYS A 22 14.46 -19.06 -11.11
C LYS A 22 15.38 -18.05 -11.79
N LEU A 23 14.91 -17.43 -12.88
CA LEU A 23 15.61 -16.31 -13.53
C LEU A 23 15.60 -15.03 -12.68
N PHE A 24 14.54 -14.81 -11.89
CA PHE A 24 14.44 -13.67 -10.96
C PHE A 24 15.35 -13.84 -9.73
N ASN A 25 15.54 -15.08 -9.27
CA ASN A 25 16.35 -15.40 -8.08
C ASN A 25 17.86 -15.37 -8.34
N GLU A 26 18.31 -15.41 -9.61
CA GLU A 26 19.73 -15.33 -9.98
C GLU A 26 20.26 -13.88 -10.10
N GLN A 27 19.39 -12.85 -10.00
CA GLN A 27 19.74 -11.49 -10.40
C GLN A 27 19.59 -10.40 -9.31
N LEU A 28 19.22 -10.75 -8.08
CA LEU A 28 18.90 -9.75 -7.04
C LEU A 28 19.87 -9.83 -5.86
N ASP A 29 20.52 -8.71 -5.55
CA ASP A 29 21.27 -8.55 -4.31
C ASP A 29 20.33 -8.76 -3.10
N GLY A 30 20.81 -9.36 -2.01
CA GLY A 30 19.98 -9.84 -0.88
C GLY A 30 19.09 -8.79 -0.17
N LEU A 31 19.25 -7.51 -0.49
CA LEU A 31 18.39 -6.41 -0.03
C LEU A 31 17.08 -6.33 -0.84
N GLU A 32 17.10 -6.59 -2.15
CA GLU A 32 15.91 -6.53 -3.02
C GLU A 32 14.95 -7.69 -2.74
N THR A 33 15.47 -8.88 -2.42
CA THR A 33 14.67 -10.04 -2.04
C THR A 33 13.91 -9.83 -0.73
N THR A 34 14.48 -9.07 0.22
CA THR A 34 13.84 -8.78 1.50
C THR A 34 12.70 -7.76 1.35
N ILE A 35 12.89 -6.70 0.55
CA ILE A 35 11.84 -5.71 0.29
C ILE A 35 10.68 -6.35 -0.47
N LEU A 36 10.98 -7.13 -1.52
CA LEU A 36 9.99 -7.86 -2.30
C LEU A 36 9.16 -8.80 -1.43
N PHE A 37 9.79 -9.53 -0.50
CA PHE A 37 9.08 -10.43 0.39
C PHE A 37 8.08 -9.72 1.30
N ILE A 38 8.45 -8.55 1.86
CA ILE A 38 7.56 -7.82 2.76
C ILE A 38 6.40 -7.17 2.00
N SER A 39 6.67 -6.52 0.86
CA SER A 39 5.61 -5.96 0.01
C SER A 39 4.65 -7.05 -0.47
N PHE A 40 5.18 -8.22 -0.87
CA PHE A 40 4.33 -9.33 -1.28
C PHE A 40 3.47 -9.86 -0.12
N HIS A 41 4.04 -9.98 1.08
CA HIS A 41 3.30 -10.39 2.27
C HIS A 41 2.15 -9.43 2.60
N GLU A 42 2.39 -8.12 2.51
CA GLU A 42 1.35 -7.09 2.70
C GLU A 42 0.27 -7.17 1.60
N ALA A 43 0.67 -7.33 0.33
CA ALA A 43 -0.25 -7.43 -0.81
C ALA A 43 -1.19 -8.65 -0.73
N VAL A 44 -0.68 -9.80 -0.27
CA VAL A 44 -1.50 -11.01 -0.07
C VAL A 44 -2.56 -10.77 1.02
N GLY A 45 -2.17 -10.16 2.14
CA GLY A 45 -3.10 -9.80 3.21
C GLY A 45 -4.20 -8.85 2.73
N GLU A 46 -3.81 -7.83 1.96
CA GLU A 46 -4.73 -6.86 1.35
C GLU A 46 -5.71 -7.50 0.37
N THR A 47 -5.24 -8.42 -0.48
CA THR A 47 -6.11 -9.14 -1.43
C THR A 47 -7.19 -9.94 -0.71
N ILE A 48 -6.83 -10.60 0.40
CA ILE A 48 -7.80 -11.34 1.23
C ILE A 48 -8.77 -10.36 1.90
N ALA A 49 -8.27 -9.25 2.45
CA ALA A 49 -9.10 -8.24 3.08
C ALA A 49 -10.14 -7.64 2.11
N LEU A 50 -9.75 -7.34 0.86
CA LEU A 50 -10.64 -6.87 -0.20
C LEU A 50 -11.75 -7.86 -0.56
N SER A 51 -11.44 -9.16 -0.54
CA SER A 51 -12.42 -10.21 -0.80
C SER A 51 -13.45 -10.28 0.34
N VAL A 52 -12.99 -10.24 1.59
CA VAL A 52 -13.83 -10.34 2.79
C VAL A 52 -14.66 -9.08 3.01
N SER A 53 -14.15 -7.90 2.63
CA SER A 53 -14.88 -6.63 2.76
C SER A 53 -15.96 -6.41 1.69
N SER A 54 -16.02 -7.28 0.67
CA SER A 54 -17.00 -7.13 -0.41
C SER A 54 -18.45 -7.21 0.10
N PRO A 55 -19.37 -6.37 -0.41
CA PRO A 55 -20.75 -6.37 0.08
C PRO A 55 -21.46 -7.72 -0.07
N ARG A 56 -21.15 -8.46 -1.15
CA ARG A 56 -21.66 -9.82 -1.38
C ARG A 56 -21.17 -10.81 -0.31
N HIS A 57 -19.89 -10.73 0.11
CA HIS A 57 -19.37 -11.58 1.17
C HIS A 57 -20.02 -11.26 2.52
N LEU A 58 -20.14 -9.98 2.87
CA LEU A 58 -20.79 -9.54 4.10
C LEU A 58 -22.28 -9.91 4.16
N GLN A 59 -22.98 -9.90 3.02
CA GLN A 59 -24.36 -10.37 2.91
C GLN A 59 -24.48 -11.88 3.16
N THR A 60 -23.54 -12.68 2.63
CA THR A 60 -23.49 -14.13 2.86
C THR A 60 -23.31 -14.48 4.35
N LEU A 61 -22.57 -13.64 5.08
CA LEU A 61 -22.40 -13.75 6.52
C LEU A 61 -23.60 -13.21 7.34
N GLY A 62 -24.60 -12.61 6.68
CA GLY A 62 -25.76 -12.01 7.34
C GLY A 62 -25.48 -10.67 8.03
N LEU A 63 -24.31 -10.05 7.76
CA LEU A 63 -23.93 -8.76 8.34
C LEU A 63 -24.62 -7.57 7.64
N ILE A 64 -25.08 -7.77 6.40
CA ILE A 64 -25.86 -6.80 5.63
C ILE A 64 -27.22 -7.43 5.27
N GLN A 65 -28.31 -6.77 5.66
CA GLN A 65 -29.67 -7.33 5.57
C GLN A 65 -30.40 -7.04 4.25
N ARG A 66 -29.97 -6.05 3.47
CA ARG A 66 -30.58 -5.67 2.18
C ARG A 66 -29.82 -6.29 1.00
N SER A 67 -30.53 -6.59 -0.09
CA SER A 67 -29.90 -6.92 -1.38
C SER A 67 -29.03 -5.76 -1.83
N VAL A 68 -27.73 -5.99 -1.96
CA VAL A 68 -26.73 -4.97 -2.33
C VAL A 68 -26.65 -4.75 -3.85
N ASP A 69 -27.63 -5.24 -4.59
CA ASP A 69 -27.64 -5.29 -6.06
C ASP A 69 -28.26 -4.00 -6.66
N ASP A 70 -27.82 -2.84 -6.15
CA ASP A 70 -28.21 -1.52 -6.65
C ASP A 70 -26.95 -0.68 -6.88
N THR A 71 -26.87 -0.03 -8.05
CA THR A 71 -25.75 0.81 -8.50
C THR A 71 -25.34 1.85 -7.46
N ALA A 72 -26.27 2.39 -6.68
CA ALA A 72 -25.96 3.34 -5.62
C ALA A 72 -25.05 2.74 -4.52
N HIS A 73 -25.25 1.48 -4.15
CA HIS A 73 -24.42 0.81 -3.15
C HIS A 73 -23.03 0.49 -3.68
N ASP A 74 -22.94 0.06 -4.94
CA ASP A 74 -21.65 -0.17 -5.60
C ASP A 74 -20.82 1.12 -5.68
N ILE A 75 -21.44 2.25 -6.03
CA ILE A 75 -20.77 3.55 -6.04
C ILE A 75 -20.25 3.91 -4.64
N ASN A 76 -21.06 3.73 -3.59
CA ASN A 76 -20.63 4.02 -2.22
C ASN A 76 -19.49 3.10 -1.76
N TYR A 77 -19.56 1.81 -2.12
CA TYR A 77 -18.49 0.85 -1.83
C TYR A 77 -17.19 1.23 -2.55
N LEU A 78 -17.25 1.47 -3.87
CA LEU A 78 -16.09 1.88 -4.66
C LEU A 78 -15.51 3.21 -4.19
N PHE A 79 -16.36 4.16 -3.78
CA PHE A 79 -15.91 5.43 -3.21
C PHE A 79 -15.19 5.22 -1.87
N THR A 80 -15.70 4.34 -1.01
CA THR A 80 -15.02 3.98 0.25
C THR A 80 -13.65 3.34 -0.03
N GLN A 81 -13.59 2.39 -0.97
CA GLN A 81 -12.31 1.78 -1.38
C GLN A 81 -11.35 2.81 -1.98
N ALA A 82 -11.85 3.73 -2.81
CA ALA A 82 -11.05 4.80 -3.39
C ALA A 82 -10.49 5.72 -2.30
N MET A 83 -11.28 6.06 -1.28
CA MET A 83 -10.80 6.89 -0.17
C MET A 83 -9.71 6.21 0.65
N ASP A 84 -9.83 4.91 0.90
CA ASP A 84 -8.81 4.17 1.66
C ASP A 84 -7.51 3.99 0.85
N LYS A 85 -7.63 3.69 -0.45
CA LYS A 85 -6.49 3.31 -1.28
C LYS A 85 -5.87 4.49 -2.02
N LEU A 86 -6.67 5.28 -2.74
CA LEU A 86 -6.16 6.36 -3.59
C LEU A 86 -5.70 7.57 -2.77
N ALA A 87 -6.44 7.95 -1.71
CA ALA A 87 -6.04 9.09 -0.88
C ALA A 87 -4.76 8.81 -0.07
N PHE A 88 -4.42 7.53 0.13
CA PHE A 88 -3.24 7.11 0.85
C PHE A 88 -1.94 7.17 0.02
N LEU A 89 -2.02 6.97 -1.30
CA LEU A 89 -0.85 6.99 -2.19
C LEU A 89 0.01 8.26 -2.08
N PRO A 90 -0.54 9.48 -2.17
CA PRO A 90 0.28 10.69 -2.04
C PRO A 90 0.89 10.82 -0.65
N PHE A 91 0.19 10.39 0.41
CA PHE A 91 0.72 10.39 1.77
C PHE A 91 1.95 9.46 1.91
N ALA A 92 1.84 8.25 1.37
CA ALA A 92 2.93 7.29 1.40
C ALA A 92 4.16 7.78 0.60
N LEU A 93 3.93 8.43 -0.56
CA LEU A 93 4.98 9.07 -1.35
C LEU A 93 5.68 10.21 -0.58
N VAL A 94 4.91 11.10 0.04
CA VAL A 94 5.46 12.23 0.82
C VAL A 94 6.35 11.76 1.96
N MET A 95 5.93 10.70 2.66
CA MET A 95 6.68 10.12 3.78
C MET A 95 8.09 9.72 3.39
N ASP A 96 8.23 8.92 2.34
CA ASP A 96 9.55 8.45 1.93
C ASP A 96 10.34 9.50 1.16
N LYS A 97 9.68 10.39 0.41
CA LYS A 97 10.35 11.55 -0.19
C LYS A 97 10.98 12.45 0.87
N TRP A 98 10.24 12.76 1.94
CA TRP A 98 10.76 13.58 3.03
C TRP A 98 11.98 12.92 3.68
N ARG A 99 11.92 11.61 3.95
CA ARG A 99 13.05 10.86 4.53
C ARG A 99 14.25 10.84 3.59
N TRP A 100 14.02 10.62 2.30
CA TRP A 100 15.08 10.63 1.30
C TRP A 100 15.79 11.99 1.29
N ASP A 101 15.04 13.08 1.21
CA ASP A 101 15.60 14.43 1.18
C ASP A 101 16.40 14.75 2.48
N VAL A 102 15.97 14.21 3.63
CA VAL A 102 16.71 14.31 4.90
C VAL A 102 17.98 13.47 4.90
N PHE A 103 17.92 12.21 4.46
CA PHE A 103 19.05 11.29 4.46
C PHE A 103 20.11 11.65 3.41
N ASN A 104 19.70 12.22 2.28
CA ASN A 104 20.60 12.73 1.25
C ASN A 104 21.30 14.04 1.67
N GLY A 105 20.83 14.69 2.74
CA GLY A 105 21.37 15.94 3.26
C GLY A 105 20.88 17.19 2.50
N ASP A 106 19.88 17.05 1.63
CA ASP A 106 19.28 18.17 0.90
C ASP A 106 18.53 19.13 1.83
N ILE A 107 18.05 18.62 2.97
CA ILE A 107 17.27 19.35 3.96
C ILE A 107 18.01 19.35 5.31
N ARG A 108 18.24 20.54 5.84
CA ARG A 108 18.84 20.72 7.17
C ARG A 108 17.78 20.64 8.27
N LYS A 109 18.24 20.39 9.50
CA LYS A 109 17.37 20.22 10.68
C LYS A 109 16.45 21.40 10.92
N GLU A 110 16.89 22.61 10.59
CA GLU A 110 16.14 23.86 10.75
C GLU A 110 15.03 24.03 9.70
N GLN A 111 14.83 23.04 8.83
CA GLN A 111 13.86 23.06 7.74
C GLN A 111 13.01 21.80 7.69
N TYR A 112 13.14 20.91 8.67
CA TYR A 112 12.46 19.61 8.69
C TYR A 112 10.95 19.76 8.64
N ASN A 113 10.39 20.66 9.45
CA ASN A 113 8.95 20.76 9.60
C ASN A 113 8.32 21.55 8.45
N CYS A 114 8.95 22.64 8.01
CA CYS A 114 8.51 23.39 6.84
C CYS A 114 8.57 22.53 5.57
N HIS A 115 9.65 21.74 5.38
CA HIS A 115 9.76 20.84 4.24
C HIS A 115 8.68 19.75 4.24
N TRP A 116 8.40 19.18 5.42
CA TRP A 116 7.30 18.24 5.59
C TRP A 116 5.97 18.83 5.09
N TRP A 117 5.59 20.01 5.57
CA TRP A 117 4.34 20.66 5.15
C TRP A 117 4.34 21.12 3.69
N ARG A 118 5.49 21.51 3.14
CA ARG A 118 5.63 21.82 1.71
C ARG A 118 5.32 20.61 0.83
N LEU A 119 5.85 19.43 1.19
CA LEU A 119 5.56 18.20 0.46
C LEU A 119 4.10 17.79 0.61
N ARG A 120 3.54 17.88 1.82
CA ARG A 120 2.12 17.63 2.10
C ARG A 120 1.21 18.52 1.25
N GLU A 121 1.52 19.80 1.15
CA GLU A 121 0.74 20.73 0.33
C GLU A 121 0.88 20.42 -1.17
N GLN A 122 2.10 20.13 -1.62
CA GLN A 122 2.38 19.84 -3.03
C GLN A 122 1.74 18.54 -3.54
N TYR A 123 1.76 17.46 -2.75
CA TYR A 123 1.33 16.13 -3.19
C TYR A 123 -0.05 15.73 -2.66
N GLU A 124 -0.41 16.11 -1.44
CA GLU A 124 -1.71 15.78 -0.84
C GLU A 124 -2.72 16.94 -0.94
N GLY A 125 -2.28 18.17 -1.22
CA GLY A 125 -3.15 19.34 -1.32
C GLY A 125 -3.70 19.83 0.01
N ILE A 126 -3.00 19.55 1.12
CA ILE A 126 -3.44 19.88 2.49
C ILE A 126 -2.41 20.70 3.25
N LYS A 127 -2.89 21.44 4.25
CA LYS A 127 -2.10 22.34 5.09
C LYS A 127 -2.39 22.09 6.58
N PRO A 128 -1.50 22.47 7.49
CA PRO A 128 -1.78 22.32 8.92
C PRO A 128 -2.94 23.24 9.32
N PRO A 129 -3.80 22.81 10.28
CA PRO A 129 -4.93 23.62 10.73
C PRO A 129 -4.50 24.84 11.57
N VAL A 130 -3.28 24.83 12.09
CA VAL A 130 -2.66 25.91 12.85
C VAL A 130 -1.27 26.19 12.30
N LEU A 131 -0.76 27.40 12.50
CA LEU A 131 0.60 27.75 12.12
C LEU A 131 1.61 26.84 12.85
N ARG A 132 2.57 26.33 12.10
CA ARG A 132 3.65 25.49 12.60
C ARG A 132 4.97 26.23 12.48
N SER A 133 5.94 25.84 13.30
CA SER A 133 7.29 26.38 13.32
C SER A 133 8.31 25.24 13.24
N GLU A 134 9.59 25.57 13.25
CA GLU A 134 10.68 24.58 13.32
C GLU A 134 11.02 24.18 14.77
N LEU A 135 10.31 24.74 15.75
CA LEU A 135 10.28 24.19 17.12
C LEU A 135 9.41 22.92 17.19
N ASP A 136 8.63 22.69 16.14
CA ASP A 136 7.77 21.53 15.99
C ASP A 136 8.43 20.45 15.13
N PHE A 137 8.01 19.20 15.32
CA PHE A 137 8.48 18.06 14.53
C PHE A 137 7.32 17.11 14.20
N ASP A 138 6.42 17.56 13.32
CA ASP A 138 5.24 16.82 12.89
C ASP A 138 5.53 15.46 12.24
N PRO A 139 6.58 15.28 11.40
CA PRO A 139 6.88 13.94 10.88
C PRO A 139 7.18 12.93 11.99
N GLY A 140 7.72 13.35 13.13
CA GLY A 140 7.96 12.49 14.29
C GLY A 140 6.69 11.93 14.94
N SER A 141 5.52 12.54 14.69
CA SER A 141 4.24 12.04 15.20
C SER A 141 3.74 10.78 14.47
N LYS A 142 4.33 10.45 13.30
CA LYS A 142 3.97 9.26 12.53
C LYS A 142 4.94 8.12 12.84
N TYR A 143 4.45 7.06 13.49
CA TYR A 143 5.21 5.88 13.97
C TYR A 143 6.39 5.43 13.10
N HIS A 144 6.24 5.41 11.78
CA HIS A 144 7.25 4.87 10.87
C HIS A 144 8.49 5.75 10.74
N ILE A 145 8.39 7.05 11.01
CA ILE A 145 9.53 7.97 11.05
C ILE A 145 10.46 7.64 12.24
N PRO A 146 10.02 7.70 13.52
CA PRO A 146 10.89 7.40 14.65
C PRO A 146 11.27 5.91 14.73
N ALA A 147 10.44 4.99 14.22
CA ALA A 147 10.78 3.57 14.17
C ALA A 147 11.73 3.21 13.01
N ASN A 148 12.06 4.16 12.12
CA ASN A 148 12.88 3.95 10.93
C ASN A 148 12.37 2.81 10.01
N ILE A 149 11.06 2.79 9.77
CA ILE A 149 10.36 1.75 8.99
C ILE A 149 10.04 2.32 7.60
N PRO A 150 10.59 1.78 6.49
CA PRO A 150 10.29 2.20 5.10
C PRO A 150 8.80 2.14 4.77
N TYR A 151 8.28 3.17 4.07
CA TYR A 151 6.88 3.28 3.64
C TYR A 151 6.66 2.79 2.19
N ILE A 152 7.72 2.70 1.37
CA ILE A 152 7.73 2.29 -0.04
C ILE A 152 7.22 0.87 -0.24
N ARG A 153 7.10 0.10 0.85
CA ARG A 153 6.48 -1.22 0.86
C ARG A 153 5.00 -1.20 0.47
N LEU A 154 4.31 -0.10 0.76
CA LEU A 154 2.86 0.06 0.59
C LEU A 154 2.45 0.65 -0.78
N VAL A 155 3.42 1.02 -1.63
CA VAL A 155 3.18 1.81 -2.86
C VAL A 155 3.67 1.10 -4.13
N ASN A 156 4.32 -0.06 -4.00
CA ASN A 156 4.92 -0.79 -5.12
C ASN A 156 4.12 -2.04 -5.49
#